data_AF-A0A2N3LE89-F1
#
_entry.id   AF-A0A2N3LE89-F1
#
_cell.length_a   1.000
_cell.length_b   1.000
_cell.length_c   1.000
_cell.angle_alpha   90.00
_cell.angle_beta   90.00
_cell.angle_gamma   90.00
#
_symmetry.space_group_name_H-M   'P 1'
#
loop_
_entity.id
_entity.type
_entity.pdbx_description
1 polymer ?
#
loop_
_entity_poly.entity_id
_entity_poly.type
_entity_poly.pdbx_seq_one_letter_code
_entity_poly.pdbx_strand_id
1 'polypeptide(L)' 'MAKQTLNYSFKNAVISLEENTITEYGKEDIKVYVLSDVLKKFEGENKTVDISIKESSDLEPSEVDGE' A
#
# COMPACT_ATOMS: atom_id res chain seq x y z
N MET A 1 -3.56 30.41 3.56
CA MET A 1 -4.68 29.49 3.27
C MET A 1 -4.39 28.18 4.00
N ALA A 2 -5.30 27.71 4.85
CA ALA A 2 -5.14 26.39 5.47
C ALA A 2 -5.38 25.32 4.39
N LYS A 3 -4.40 24.43 4.17
CA LYS A 3 -4.54 23.28 3.28
C LYS A 3 -4.95 22.09 4.13
N GLN A 4 -6.12 21.50 3.85
CA GLN A 4 -6.51 20.23 4.46
C GLN A 4 -5.77 19.10 3.72
N THR A 5 -4.98 18.33 4.46
CA THR A 5 -4.23 17.19 3.90
C THR A 5 -4.81 15.90 4.46
N LEU A 6 -5.28 15.03 3.57
CA LEU A 6 -5.64 13.64 3.88
C LEU A 6 -4.46 12.75 3.49
N ASN A 7 -3.91 11.99 4.44
CA ASN A 7 -2.78 11.08 4.19
C ASN A 7 -3.08 9.69 4.77
N TYR A 8 -2.87 8.65 3.98
CA TYR A 8 -2.96 7.25 4.39
C TYR A 8 -1.62 6.58 4.06
N SER A 9 -1.06 5.86 5.02
CA SER A 9 0.19 5.12 4.83
C SER A 9 0.08 3.80 5.55
N PHE A 10 0.27 2.71 4.81
CA PHE A 10 0.28 1.35 5.33
C PHE A 10 1.72 0.83 5.35
N LYS A 11 2.11 0.09 6.39
CA LYS A 11 3.47 -0.45 6.52
C LYS A 11 3.42 -1.95 6.68
N ASN A 12 4.33 -2.67 6.00
CA ASN A 12 4.31 -4.14 5.99
C ASN A 12 2.92 -4.66 5.61
N ALA A 13 2.43 -4.19 4.46
CA ALA A 13 1.07 -4.45 4.01
C ALA A 13 1.06 -5.18 2.67
N VAL A 14 0.08 -6.06 2.50
CA VAL A 14 -0.18 -6.78 1.25
C VAL A 14 -1.48 -6.25 0.65
N ILE A 15 -1.44 -5.96 -0.64
CA ILE A 15 -2.60 -5.54 -1.42
C ILE A 15 -3.11 -6.76 -2.19
N SER A 16 -4.41 -7.07 -2.06
CA SER A 16 -5.09 -8.05 -2.92
C SER A 16 -6.19 -7.36 -3.71
N LEU A 17 -6.05 -7.36 -5.04
CA LEU A 17 -7.08 -6.82 -5.94
C LEU A 17 -8.27 -7.76 -6.06
N GLU A 18 -8.03 -9.08 -5.99
CA GLU A 18 -9.08 -10.10 -6.05
C GLU A 18 -9.98 -10.03 -4.81
N GLU A 19 -9.37 -9.94 -3.63
CA GLU A 19 -10.11 -9.84 -2.36
C GLU A 19 -10.54 -8.40 -2.05
N ASN A 20 -10.10 -7.42 -2.84
CA ASN A 20 -10.32 -5.99 -2.60
C ASN A 20 -9.87 -5.53 -1.19
N THR A 21 -8.68 -5.95 -0.76
CA THR A 21 -8.15 -5.66 0.57
C THR A 21 -6.74 -5.08 0.59
N ILE A 22 -6.46 -4.33 1.65
CA ILE A 22 -5.12 -4.01 2.13
C ILE A 22 -4.99 -4.65 3.51
N THR A 23 -4.06 -5.58 3.68
CA THR A 23 -3.82 -6.27 4.95
C THR A 23 -2.49 -5.79 5.53
N GLU A 24 -2.52 -5.16 6.71
CA GLU A 24 -1.37 -4.67 7.44
C GLU A 24 -0.97 -5.67 8.53
N TYR A 25 0.28 -6.12 8.50
CA TYR A 25 0.83 -7.08 9.46
C TYR A 25 1.66 -6.33 10.51
N GLY A 26 1.00 -5.99 11.62
CA GLY A 26 1.65 -5.51 12.83
C GLY A 26 2.35 -6.63 13.60
N LYS A 27 3.09 -6.27 14.65
CA LYS A 27 3.76 -7.26 15.51
C LYS A 27 2.79 -8.02 16.41
N GLU A 28 1.71 -7.35 16.83
CA GLU A 28 0.73 -7.86 17.79
C GLU A 28 -0.65 -8.07 17.16
N ASP A 29 -0.92 -7.38 16.04
CA ASP A 29 -2.22 -7.34 15.40
C ASP A 29 -2.13 -7.38 13.87
N ILE A 30 -3.17 -7.94 13.25
CA ILE A 30 -3.39 -7.91 11.80
C ILE A 30 -4.60 -7.03 11.55
N LYS A 31 -4.46 -6.04 10.66
CA LYS A 31 -5.56 -5.14 10.28
C LYS A 31 -5.89 -5.33 8.82
N VAL A 32 -7.17 -5.51 8.52
CA VAL A 32 -7.66 -5.65 7.14
C VAL A 32 -8.54 -4.45 6.82
N TYR A 33 -8.23 -3.79 5.71
CA TYR A 33 -8.97 -2.66 5.16
C TYR A 33 -9.52 -3.02 3.78
N VAL A 34 -10.71 -2.52 3.43
CA VAL A 34 -11.24 -2.64 2.06
C VAL A 34 -10.51 -1.63 1.15
N LEU A 35 -9.80 -2.12 0.13
CA LEU A 35 -8.99 -1.30 -0.77
C LEU A 35 -9.83 -0.21 -1.45
N SER A 36 -10.96 -0.59 -2.04
CA SER A 36 -11.85 0.38 -2.70
C SER A 36 -12.33 1.48 -1.77
N ASP A 37 -12.57 1.18 -0.50
CA ASP A 37 -13.07 2.19 0.45
C ASP A 37 -11.97 3.15 0.90
N VAL A 38 -10.72 2.69 0.90
CA VAL A 38 -9.56 3.59 1.05
C VAL A 38 -9.48 4.51 -0.16
N LEU A 39 -9.51 3.98 -1.39
CA LEU A 39 -9.39 4.77 -2.63
C LEU A 39 -10.54 5.77 -2.81
N LYS A 40 -11.79 5.38 -2.51
CA LYS A 40 -12.97 6.27 -2.56
C LYS A 40 -12.79 7.55 -1.74
N LYS A 41 -12.03 7.53 -0.65
CA LYS A 41 -11.78 8.75 0.16
C LYS A 41 -11.00 9.81 -0.62
N PHE A 42 -10.20 9.36 -1.58
CA PHE A 42 -9.34 10.20 -2.42
C PHE A 42 -9.98 10.55 -3.78
N GLU A 43 -11.09 9.90 -4.15
CA GLU A 43 -11.85 10.15 -5.38
C GLU A 43 -12.61 11.50 -5.34
N GLY A 44 -12.70 12.19 -6.48
CA GLY A 44 -13.54 13.36 -6.72
C GLY A 44 -13.00 14.31 -7.80
N GLU A 45 -13.90 15.00 -8.52
CA GLU A 45 -13.58 15.83 -9.70
C GLU A 45 -12.60 17.01 -9.45
N ASN A 46 -12.47 17.45 -8.19
CA ASN A 46 -11.59 18.55 -7.78
C ASN A 46 -10.45 18.07 -6.86
N LYS A 47 -10.15 16.77 -6.86
CA LYS A 47 -9.05 16.20 -6.08
C LYS A 47 -7.92 15.79 -7.01
N THR A 48 -6.72 16.25 -6.69
CA THR A 48 -5.49 15.75 -7.28
C THR A 48 -4.75 15.00 -6.19
N VAL A 49 -4.25 13.81 -6.52
CA VAL A 49 -3.63 12.90 -5.57
C VAL A 49 -2.22 12.56 -6.03
N ASP A 50 -1.27 12.65 -5.12
CA ASP A 50 0.07 12.11 -5.33
C ASP A 50 0.07 10.68 -4.78
N ILE A 51 0.32 9.69 -5.64
CA ILE A 51 0.31 8.27 -5.28
C ILE A 51 1.76 7.76 -5.26
N SER A 52 2.14 7.09 -4.17
CA SER A 52 3.44 6.42 -4.03
C SER A 52 3.21 4.97 -3.62
N ILE A 53 3.75 4.03 -4.40
CA ILE A 53 3.75 2.60 -4.13
C ILE A 53 5.21 2.16 -4.13
N LYS A 54 5.66 1.57 -3.02
CA LYS A 54 7.02 1.08 -2.86
C LYS A 54 6.96 -0.36 -2.36
N GLU A 55 7.47 -1.26 -3.17
CA GLU A 55 7.81 -2.62 -2.76
C GLU A 55 9.32 -2.69 -2.49
N SER A 56 9.72 -3.53 -1.56
CA SER A 56 11.12 -3.86 -1.34
C SER A 56 11.18 -5.34 -1.02
N SER A 57 11.78 -6.12 -1.91
CA SER A 57 12.02 -7.54 -1.75
C SER A 57 13.52 -7.77 -1.71
N ASP A 58 13.97 -8.68 -0.85
CA ASP A 58 15.34 -9.17 -0.92
C ASP A 58 15.49 -10.00 -2.20
N LEU A 59 16.51 -9.72 -3.00
CA LEU A 59 16.90 -10.60 -4.09
C LEU A 59 17.62 -11.78 -3.46
N GLU A 60 17.06 -12.99 -3.61
CA GLU A 60 17.84 -14.19 -3.32
C GLU A 60 19.08 -14.16 -4.24
N PRO A 61 20.30 -14.39 -3.70
CA PRO A 61 21.49 -14.46 -4.54
C PRO A 61 21.28 -15.58 -5.54
N SER A 62 21.22 -15.24 -6.83
CA SER A 62 21.26 -16.25 -7.89
C SER A 62 22.53 -17.05 -7.66
N GLU A 63 22.39 -18.37 -7.52
CA GLU A 63 23.53 -19.30 -7.62
C GLU A 63 24.22 -18.97 -8.94
N VAL A 64 25.35 -18.27 -8.87
CA VAL A 64 26.23 -18.12 -10.02
C VAL A 64 26.77 -19.52 -10.27
N ASP A 65 26.17 -20.19 -11.25
CA ASP A 65 26.70 -21.41 -11.85
C ASP A 65 28.19 -21.19 -12.09
N GLY A 66 29.00 -22.04 -11.45
CA GLY A 66 30.44 -22.02 -11.61
C GLY A 66 30.81 -22.32 -13.06
N GLU A 67 31.60 -21.42 -13.65
CA GLU A 67 32.52 -21.74 -14.74
C GLU A 67 33.96 -21.77 -14.22
#